data_AF-A0AB37XEX5-F1
#
_entry.id   AF-A0AB37XEX5-F1
#
_cell.length_a   1.000
_cell.length_b   1.000
_cell.length_c   1.000
_cell.angle_alpha   90.00
_cell.angle_beta   90.00
_cell.angle_gamma   90.00
#
_symmetry.space_group_name_H-M   'P 1'
#
loop_
_entity.id
_entity.type
_entity.pdbx_description
1 polymer ?
#
loop_
_entity_poly.entity_id
_entity_poly.type
_entity_poly.pdbx_seq_one_letter_code
_entity_poly.pdbx_strand_id
1 'polypeptide(L)'
;MKAYGNPPGDIAPRGLPAALDTELLDWDRWVHLPPRDPETYEDWRDIGAWCRQEAVCLWEESGLEPGRHGVGFTALTLERCAEAFSPVGSANDLFLRLIHPAGTPLPVLGLTRPSSGPRVETLRALTLADDPEAVEPPVVTPFLSPHLGEGLSTFRYIPQPDHPAQLFACLRYAWQLHKLPVSVVLWTVTEDTTQLLDAAEDVEELAREVRIRHPGTSQR
;
A
#
# COMPACT_ATOMS: atom_id res chain seq x y z
N MET A 1 15.32 -6.79 -1.67
CA MET A 1 14.40 -5.85 -1.01
C MET A 1 13.76 -6.63 0.13
N LYS A 2 14.16 -6.40 1.39
CA LYS A 2 13.43 -6.95 2.55
C LYS A 2 12.27 -6.00 2.83
N ALA A 3 11.09 -6.51 3.16
CA ALA A 3 10.01 -5.67 3.67
C ALA A 3 10.44 -5.11 5.03
N TYR A 4 10.83 -3.84 5.06
CA TYR A 4 11.04 -3.10 6.29
C TYR A 4 9.71 -2.46 6.68
N GLY A 5 9.39 -2.43 7.98
CA GLY A 5 8.08 -2.02 8.48
C GLY A 5 7.21 -3.22 8.79
N ASN A 6 7.25 -3.66 10.07
CA ASN A 6 6.36 -4.70 10.54
C ASN A 6 4.90 -4.29 10.26
N PRO A 7 4.06 -5.20 9.70
CA PRO A 7 2.62 -4.98 9.70
C PRO A 7 2.18 -4.76 11.16
N PRO A 8 1.27 -3.82 11.44
CA PRO A 8 0.85 -3.57 12.81
C PRO A 8 0.03 -4.77 13.34
N GLY A 9 0.67 -5.71 14.03
CA GLY A 9 0.05 -6.81 14.79
C GLY A 9 -0.53 -7.97 13.97
N ASP A 10 -1.01 -9.01 14.68
CA ASP A 10 -1.46 -10.30 14.13
C ASP A 10 -2.49 -10.19 12.99
N ILE A 11 -2.35 -11.03 11.97
CA ILE A 11 -3.22 -11.15 10.80
C ILE A 11 -4.70 -11.16 11.22
N ALA A 12 -5.54 -10.33 10.59
CA ALA A 12 -6.97 -10.41 10.79
C ALA A 12 -7.46 -11.82 10.39
N PRO A 13 -8.31 -12.48 11.20
CA PRO A 13 -8.86 -13.78 10.82
C PRO A 13 -9.57 -13.68 9.46
N ARG A 14 -9.45 -14.76 8.66
CA ARG A 14 -10.12 -14.92 7.35
C ARG A 14 -11.58 -14.44 7.44
N GLY A 15 -12.02 -13.64 6.46
CA GLY A 15 -13.42 -13.24 6.32
C GLY A 15 -13.81 -11.89 6.91
N LEU A 16 -12.89 -10.91 6.98
CA LEU A 16 -13.35 -9.53 7.14
C LEU A 16 -14.15 -9.11 5.91
N PRO A 17 -15.35 -8.54 6.08
CA PRO A 17 -16.28 -8.25 4.98
C PRO A 17 -15.89 -7.09 4.05
N ALA A 18 -14.65 -6.60 4.11
CA ALA A 18 -14.27 -5.27 3.65
C ALA A 18 -12.91 -5.29 2.96
N ALA A 19 -12.87 -5.70 1.69
CA ALA A 19 -11.72 -5.44 0.82
C ALA A 19 -11.64 -3.93 0.53
N LEU A 20 -10.44 -3.41 0.27
CA LEU A 20 -10.33 -2.06 -0.26
C LEU A 20 -10.97 -2.03 -1.64
N ASP A 21 -11.84 -1.05 -1.83
CA ASP A 21 -12.44 -0.80 -3.13
C ASP A 21 -11.66 0.30 -3.84
N THR A 22 -11.11 -0.06 -4.99
CA THR A 22 -10.10 0.71 -5.72
C THR A 22 -10.62 1.18 -7.09
N GLU A 23 -11.92 1.03 -7.36
CA GLU A 23 -12.56 1.33 -8.65
C GLU A 23 -12.35 2.77 -9.16
N LEU A 24 -12.05 3.72 -8.27
CA LEU A 24 -11.82 5.13 -8.64
C LEU A 24 -10.35 5.55 -8.67
N LEU A 25 -9.41 4.62 -8.51
CA LEU A 25 -8.00 4.98 -8.58
C LEU A 25 -7.61 5.35 -10.02
N ASP A 26 -6.78 6.40 -10.13
CA ASP A 26 -6.11 6.74 -11.37
C ASP A 26 -5.07 5.67 -11.70
N TRP A 27 -5.47 4.70 -12.52
CA TRP A 27 -4.64 3.56 -12.90
C TRP A 27 -3.46 3.95 -13.78
N ASP A 28 -3.45 5.15 -14.37
CA ASP A 28 -2.33 5.65 -15.17
C ASP A 28 -1.05 5.84 -14.31
N ARG A 29 -1.17 5.87 -12.97
CA ARG A 29 -0.05 6.09 -12.03
C ARG A 29 0.25 4.90 -11.12
N TRP A 30 -0.68 3.95 -11.02
CA TRP A 30 -0.66 2.91 -10.01
C TRP A 30 -0.84 1.54 -10.62
N VAL A 31 0.01 0.60 -10.22
CA VAL A 31 -0.24 -0.82 -10.44
C VAL A 31 -0.77 -1.40 -9.13
N HIS A 32 -1.99 -1.93 -9.13
CA HIS A 32 -2.59 -2.57 -7.95
C HIS A 32 -2.43 -4.07 -7.99
N LEU A 33 -1.94 -4.58 -6.88
CA LEU A 33 -1.87 -5.99 -6.54
C LEU A 33 -2.81 -6.24 -5.36
N PRO A 34 -4.02 -6.77 -5.57
CA PRO A 34 -4.87 -7.26 -4.49
C PRO A 34 -4.19 -8.34 -3.63
N PRO A 35 -4.80 -8.68 -2.49
CA PRO A 35 -4.28 -9.71 -1.59
C PRO A 35 -4.01 -11.05 -2.29
N ARG A 36 -2.84 -11.64 -2.05
CA ARG A 36 -2.48 -12.97 -2.57
C ARG A 36 -3.08 -14.07 -1.70
N ASP A 37 -4.37 -14.30 -1.88
CA ASP A 37 -5.07 -15.47 -1.36
C ASP A 37 -5.47 -16.42 -2.50
N PRO A 38 -4.76 -17.55 -2.69
CA PRO A 38 -5.03 -18.48 -3.78
C PRO A 38 -6.38 -19.21 -3.64
N GLU A 39 -7.02 -19.16 -2.47
CA GLU A 39 -8.37 -19.69 -2.25
C GLU A 39 -9.45 -18.71 -2.73
N THR A 40 -9.16 -17.41 -2.73
CA THR A 40 -10.12 -16.35 -3.07
C THR A 40 -9.95 -15.82 -4.50
N TYR A 41 -8.72 -15.80 -5.04
CA TYR A 41 -8.42 -15.21 -6.34
C TYR A 41 -7.69 -16.20 -7.26
N GLU A 42 -8.38 -16.73 -8.29
CA GLU A 42 -7.83 -17.76 -9.19
C GLU A 42 -6.83 -17.22 -10.21
N ASP A 43 -7.03 -16.00 -10.70
CA ASP A 43 -6.15 -15.33 -11.69
C ASP A 43 -4.77 -14.98 -11.10
N TRP A 44 -4.63 -15.10 -9.78
CA TRP A 44 -3.45 -14.72 -8.99
C TRP A 44 -2.49 -15.89 -8.71
N ARG A 45 -2.75 -17.07 -9.29
CA ARG A 45 -1.91 -18.27 -9.08
C ARG A 45 -0.56 -18.20 -9.78
N ASP A 46 -0.46 -17.54 -10.94
CA ASP A 46 0.81 -17.31 -11.65
C ASP A 46 1.15 -15.81 -11.67
N ILE A 47 1.70 -15.33 -10.56
CA ILE A 47 2.12 -13.94 -10.39
C ILE A 47 3.13 -13.52 -11.47
N GLY A 48 3.98 -14.45 -11.94
CA GLY A 48 4.95 -14.16 -12.99
C GLY A 48 4.31 -13.92 -14.36
N ALA A 49 3.26 -14.68 -14.70
CA ALA A 49 2.47 -14.42 -15.91
C ALA A 49 1.74 -13.09 -15.84
N TRP A 50 1.11 -12.79 -14.70
CA TRP A 50 0.44 -11.50 -14.48
C TRP A 50 1.43 -10.33 -14.58
N CYS A 51 2.57 -10.37 -13.87
CA CYS A 51 3.58 -9.31 -13.93
C CYS A 51 4.13 -9.09 -15.35
N ARG A 52 4.23 -10.15 -16.17
CA ARG A 52 4.62 -10.01 -17.59
C ARG A 52 3.55 -9.31 -18.42
N GLN A 53 2.28 -9.64 -18.20
CA GLN A 53 1.17 -8.99 -18.89
C GLN A 53 1.08 -7.50 -18.53
N GLU A 54 1.09 -7.18 -17.24
CA GLU A 54 1.08 -5.78 -16.76
C GLU A 54 2.29 -4.99 -17.27
N ALA A 55 3.47 -5.60 -17.32
CA ALA A 55 4.64 -4.95 -17.90
C ALA A 55 4.42 -4.58 -19.37
N VAL A 56 3.75 -5.42 -20.17
CA VAL A 56 3.40 -5.07 -21.56
C VAL A 56 2.46 -3.87 -21.59
N CYS A 57 1.37 -3.89 -20.80
CA CYS A 57 0.42 -2.78 -20.73
C CYS A 57 1.10 -1.46 -20.36
N LEU A 58 1.94 -1.45 -19.32
CA LEU A 58 2.67 -0.26 -18.89
C LEU A 58 3.56 0.33 -19.98
N TRP A 59 4.23 -0.51 -20.77
CA TRP A 59 5.06 -0.03 -21.87
C TRP A 59 4.19 0.50 -23.03
N GLU A 60 3.11 -0.19 -23.39
CA GLU A 60 2.17 0.26 -24.42
C GLU A 60 1.51 1.59 -24.07
N GLU A 61 1.02 1.74 -22.84
CA GLU A 61 0.37 2.95 -22.34
C GLU A 61 1.34 4.13 -22.21
N SER A 62 2.61 3.86 -21.85
CA SER A 62 3.64 4.90 -21.78
C SER A 62 3.98 5.51 -23.15
N GLY A 63 3.69 4.80 -24.24
CA GLY A 63 4.12 5.17 -25.60
C GLY A 63 5.64 5.15 -25.82
N LEU A 64 6.40 4.55 -24.89
CA LEU A 64 7.85 4.44 -24.95
C LEU A 64 8.27 3.09 -25.54
N GLU A 65 9.42 3.08 -26.21
CA GLU A 65 10.00 1.84 -26.73
C GLU A 65 10.72 1.07 -25.61
N PRO A 66 10.30 -0.17 -25.27
CA PRO A 66 10.92 -0.97 -24.20
C PRO A 66 12.36 -1.39 -24.49
N GLY A 67 12.80 -1.30 -25.76
CA GLY A 67 14.04 -1.92 -26.20
C GLY A 67 14.03 -3.43 -26.00
N ARG A 68 15.22 -4.06 -26.05
CA ARG A 68 15.34 -5.52 -26.02
C ARG A 68 14.89 -6.17 -24.70
N HIS A 69 14.99 -5.45 -23.58
CA HIS A 69 14.83 -6.02 -22.24
C HIS A 69 13.81 -5.28 -21.36
N GLY A 70 13.20 -4.18 -21.81
CA GLY A 70 12.34 -3.33 -20.98
C GLY A 70 11.19 -4.09 -20.34
N VAL A 71 10.37 -4.79 -21.13
CA VAL A 71 9.24 -5.59 -20.62
C VAL A 71 9.71 -6.63 -19.61
N GLY A 72 10.77 -7.38 -19.92
CA GLY A 72 11.29 -8.42 -19.03
C GLY A 72 11.84 -7.85 -17.71
N PHE A 73 12.50 -6.69 -17.75
CA PHE A 73 12.99 -5.99 -16.57
C PHE A 73 11.85 -5.47 -15.69
N THR A 74 10.85 -4.83 -16.30
CA THR A 74 9.64 -4.34 -15.60
C THR A 74 8.90 -5.50 -14.94
N ALA A 75 8.65 -6.59 -15.67
CA ALA A 75 7.97 -7.77 -15.15
C ALA A 75 8.71 -8.36 -13.93
N LEU A 76 10.03 -8.51 -14.02
CA LEU A 76 10.85 -9.01 -12.90
C LEU A 76 10.83 -8.05 -11.70
N THR A 77 10.75 -6.75 -11.94
CA THR A 77 10.66 -5.73 -10.88
C THR A 77 9.31 -5.84 -10.17
N LEU A 78 8.21 -5.92 -10.91
CA LEU A 78 6.86 -6.14 -10.35
C LEU A 78 6.79 -7.44 -9.54
N GLU A 79 7.34 -8.53 -10.08
CA GLU A 79 7.38 -9.84 -9.40
C GLU A 79 8.14 -9.76 -8.07
N ARG A 80 9.30 -9.09 -8.05
CA ARG A 80 10.07 -8.87 -6.82
C ARG A 80 9.33 -8.03 -5.80
N CYS A 81 8.58 -7.01 -6.24
CA CYS A 81 7.75 -6.21 -5.36
C CYS A 81 6.58 -7.04 -4.79
N ALA A 82 5.93 -7.85 -5.63
CA ALA A 82 4.88 -8.76 -5.19
C ALA A 82 5.41 -9.73 -4.12
N GLU A 83 6.52 -10.41 -4.38
CA GLU A 83 7.11 -11.36 -3.42
C GLU A 83 7.57 -10.67 -2.11
N ALA A 84 8.07 -9.44 -2.18
CA ALA A 84 8.52 -8.71 -1.00
C ALA A 84 7.36 -8.18 -0.14
N PHE A 85 6.34 -7.60 -0.76
CA PHE A 85 5.32 -6.79 -0.06
C PHE A 85 3.94 -7.43 0.01
N SER A 86 3.65 -8.38 -0.88
CA SER A 86 2.43 -9.20 -0.86
C SER A 86 2.80 -10.66 -1.11
N PRO A 87 3.48 -11.35 -0.17
CA PRO A 87 3.77 -12.77 -0.31
C PRO A 87 2.49 -13.62 -0.27
N VAL A 88 2.56 -14.88 -0.70
CA VAL A 88 1.42 -15.82 -0.64
C VAL A 88 0.85 -15.89 0.79
N GLY A 89 -0.46 -15.71 0.92
CA GLY A 89 -1.17 -15.63 2.20
C GLY A 89 -1.26 -14.22 2.80
N SER A 90 -0.71 -13.21 2.14
CA SER A 90 -0.87 -11.81 2.52
C SER A 90 -2.31 -11.34 2.36
N ALA A 91 -2.80 -10.60 3.35
CA ALA A 91 -4.10 -9.92 3.32
C ALA A 91 -4.02 -8.45 2.88
N ASN A 92 -2.82 -7.96 2.52
CA ASN A 92 -2.62 -6.57 2.14
C ASN A 92 -2.90 -6.36 0.66
N ASP A 93 -3.56 -5.25 0.35
CA ASP A 93 -3.48 -4.62 -0.97
C ASP A 93 -2.11 -3.97 -1.13
N LEU A 94 -1.52 -4.06 -2.32
CA LEU A 94 -0.26 -3.42 -2.67
C LEU A 94 -0.48 -2.51 -3.88
N PHE A 95 -0.15 -1.23 -3.73
CA PHE A 95 -0.18 -0.23 -4.78
C PHE A 95 1.26 0.17 -5.10
N LEU A 96 1.66 0.02 -6.36
CA LEU A 96 2.99 0.39 -6.82
C LEU A 96 2.88 1.68 -7.63
N ARG A 97 3.40 2.79 -7.10
CA ARG A 97 3.51 4.04 -7.85
C ARG A 97 4.65 3.93 -8.84
N LEU A 98 4.39 4.11 -10.12
CA LEU A 98 5.39 4.10 -11.19
C LEU A 98 5.33 5.41 -11.99
N ILE A 99 6.42 6.17 -11.98
CA ILE A 99 6.59 7.36 -12.84
C ILE A 99 7.06 6.94 -14.25
N HIS A 100 7.72 5.79 -14.36
CA HIS A 100 8.28 5.28 -15.60
C HIS A 100 8.26 3.74 -15.59
N PRO A 101 7.96 3.04 -16.70
CA PRO A 101 7.86 1.57 -16.73
C PRO A 101 9.15 0.84 -16.31
N ALA A 102 10.31 1.45 -16.53
CA ALA A 102 11.62 0.94 -16.08
C ALA A 102 12.11 1.50 -14.73
N GLY A 103 11.29 2.32 -14.05
CA GLY A 103 11.65 2.92 -12.77
C GLY A 103 11.52 1.96 -11.60
N THR A 104 12.09 2.34 -10.45
CA THR A 104 11.82 1.65 -9.18
C THR A 104 10.45 2.09 -8.67
N PRO A 105 9.50 1.18 -8.44
CA PRO A 105 8.20 1.55 -7.89
C PRO A 105 8.29 1.95 -6.41
N LEU A 106 7.45 2.89 -5.98
CA LEU A 106 7.21 3.14 -4.55
C LEU A 106 6.03 2.27 -4.09
N PRO A 107 6.25 1.31 -3.17
CA PRO A 107 5.16 0.48 -2.65
C PRO A 107 4.35 1.22 -1.58
N VAL A 108 3.04 1.24 -1.73
CA VAL A 108 2.07 1.63 -0.71
C VAL A 108 1.21 0.42 -0.41
N LEU A 109 1.17 0.00 0.86
CA LEU A 109 0.36 -1.12 1.29
C LEU A 109 -0.93 -0.63 1.92
N GLY A 110 -2.01 -1.37 1.71
CA GLY A 110 -3.29 -1.16 2.35
C GLY A 110 -3.77 -2.40 3.08
N LEU A 111 -4.39 -2.20 4.24
CA LEU A 111 -4.93 -3.29 5.05
C LEU A 111 -6.20 -2.86 5.78
N THR A 112 -7.17 -3.76 5.84
CA THR A 112 -8.35 -3.65 6.70
C THR A 112 -8.25 -4.63 7.87
N ARG A 113 -8.67 -4.20 9.07
CA ARG A 113 -8.59 -5.00 10.30
C ARG A 113 -9.82 -4.80 11.18
N PRO A 114 -10.25 -5.80 11.98
CA PRO A 114 -11.32 -5.60 12.92
C PRO A 114 -10.88 -4.58 13.97
N SER A 115 -11.81 -3.74 14.41
CA SER A 115 -11.51 -2.65 15.33
C SER A 115 -12.66 -2.45 16.31
N SER A 116 -12.33 -2.46 17.60
CA SER A 116 -13.29 -2.35 18.71
C SER A 116 -12.82 -1.42 19.84
N GLY A 117 -11.59 -0.88 19.75
CA GLY A 117 -11.00 0.00 20.76
C GLY A 117 -11.35 1.47 20.58
N PRO A 118 -10.94 2.35 21.53
CA PRO A 118 -11.11 3.79 21.41
C PRO A 118 -10.45 4.33 20.15
N ARG A 119 -11.15 5.21 19.44
CA ARG A 119 -10.73 5.72 18.12
C ARG A 119 -9.36 6.37 18.14
N VAL A 120 -9.14 7.30 19.06
CA VAL A 120 -7.88 8.07 19.13
C VAL A 120 -6.70 7.13 19.36
N GLU A 121 -6.79 6.24 20.34
CA GLU A 121 -5.73 5.26 20.66
C GLU A 121 -5.45 4.33 19.47
N THR A 122 -6.51 3.84 18.82
CA THR A 122 -6.42 2.97 17.65
C THR A 122 -5.71 3.66 16.48
N LEU A 123 -6.11 4.90 16.15
CA LEU A 123 -5.51 5.66 15.06
C LEU A 123 -4.03 5.98 15.33
N ARG A 124 -3.70 6.38 16.57
CA ARG A 124 -2.32 6.63 16.96
C ARG A 124 -1.45 5.38 16.87
N ALA A 125 -1.97 4.23 17.31
CA ALA A 125 -1.27 2.95 17.20
C ALA A 125 -1.04 2.53 15.74
N LEU A 126 -2.06 2.59 14.89
CA LEU A 126 -1.95 2.18 13.48
C LEU A 126 -0.99 3.07 12.68
N THR A 127 -1.01 4.37 12.94
CA THR A 127 -0.13 5.34 12.26
C THR A 127 1.26 5.45 12.86
N LEU A 128 1.50 4.81 14.02
CA LEU A 128 2.72 4.99 14.82
C LEU A 128 2.99 6.47 15.12
N ALA A 129 1.95 7.15 15.61
CA ALA A 129 2.02 8.57 16.00
C ALA A 129 2.96 8.84 17.18
N ASP A 130 3.27 7.81 17.97
CA ASP A 130 4.12 7.86 19.16
C ASP A 130 5.32 6.89 19.04
N ASP A 131 5.84 6.69 17.82
CA ASP A 131 6.91 5.72 17.53
C ASP A 131 8.20 6.05 18.32
N PRO A 132 8.63 5.22 19.27
CA PRO A 132 9.86 5.46 20.03
C PRO A 132 11.13 5.25 19.19
N GLU A 133 11.02 4.56 18.05
CA GLU A 133 12.14 4.32 17.13
C GLU A 133 12.32 5.47 16.12
N ALA A 134 11.41 6.45 16.11
CA ALA A 134 11.55 7.61 15.25
C ALA A 134 12.73 8.48 15.70
N VAL A 135 13.52 8.95 14.74
CA VAL A 135 14.70 9.81 15.02
C VAL A 135 14.30 11.20 15.54
N GLU A 136 13.06 11.60 15.29
CA GLU A 136 12.43 12.81 15.79
C GLU A 136 10.92 12.54 16.02
N PRO A 137 10.21 13.36 16.81
CA PRO A 137 8.77 13.20 17.01
C PRO A 137 8.03 13.13 15.66
N PRO A 138 7.22 12.09 15.41
CA PRO A 138 6.46 11.97 14.17
C PRO A 138 5.58 13.21 13.90
N VAL A 139 5.49 13.62 12.63
CA VAL A 139 4.57 14.68 12.20
C VAL A 139 3.18 14.07 12.06
N VAL A 140 2.31 14.40 13.00
CA VAL A 140 0.95 13.84 13.10
C VAL A 140 -0.08 14.88 12.68
N THR A 141 -0.89 14.56 11.67
CA THR A 141 -1.87 15.49 11.09
C THR A 141 -3.25 14.84 11.00
N PRO A 142 -4.34 15.51 11.39
CA PRO A 142 -5.69 15.04 11.09
C PRO A 142 -5.88 14.90 9.57
N PHE A 143 -6.51 13.82 9.14
CA PHE A 143 -6.75 13.57 7.72
C PHE A 143 -8.23 13.34 7.47
N LEU A 144 -8.82 13.97 6.45
CA LEU A 144 -10.22 13.78 6.10
C LEU A 144 -10.31 13.06 4.75
N SER A 145 -10.85 11.83 4.76
CA SER A 145 -11.22 11.11 3.55
C SER A 145 -12.71 11.35 3.26
N PRO A 146 -13.09 11.68 2.01
CA PRO A 146 -14.49 11.74 1.59
C PRO A 146 -15.27 10.43 1.81
N HIS A 147 -14.57 9.29 1.86
CA HIS A 147 -15.17 7.96 1.90
C HIS A 147 -15.07 7.29 3.26
N LEU A 148 -13.96 7.50 3.98
CA LEU A 148 -13.68 6.85 5.26
C LEU A 148 -13.91 7.79 6.45
N GLY A 149 -14.15 9.09 6.21
CA GLY A 149 -14.33 10.11 7.23
C GLY A 149 -13.01 10.58 7.83
N GLU A 150 -13.04 11.03 9.09
CA GLU A 150 -11.82 11.53 9.74
C GLU A 150 -10.87 10.37 10.08
N GLY A 151 -9.60 10.64 9.93
CA GLY A 151 -8.49 9.74 10.17
C GLY A 151 -7.28 10.52 10.65
N LEU A 152 -6.14 9.85 10.63
CA LEU A 152 -4.86 10.40 11.05
C LEU A 152 -3.81 10.07 10.01
N SER A 153 -2.98 11.05 9.67
CA SER A 153 -1.76 10.88 8.88
C SER A 153 -0.53 11.06 9.77
N THR A 154 0.50 10.27 9.52
CA THR A 154 1.79 10.40 10.20
C THR A 154 2.93 10.26 9.20
N PHE A 155 3.85 11.22 9.23
CA PHE A 155 5.13 11.15 8.55
C PHE A 155 6.27 11.06 9.57
N ARG A 156 7.22 10.16 9.36
CA ARG A 156 8.38 9.98 10.27
C ARG A 156 9.58 9.37 9.57
N TYR A 157 10.75 9.56 10.18
CA TYR A 157 11.98 8.87 9.81
C TYR A 157 12.38 7.86 10.88
N ILE A 158 12.80 6.66 10.45
CA ILE A 158 13.32 5.61 11.34
C ILE A 158 14.70 5.15 10.84
N PRO A 159 15.65 4.76 11.71
CA PRO A 159 16.91 4.18 11.28
C PRO A 159 16.71 2.86 10.53
N GLN A 160 17.57 2.57 9.55
CA GLN A 160 17.59 1.23 8.96
C GLN A 160 18.16 0.21 9.98
N PRO A 161 17.53 -0.96 10.19
CA PRO A 161 17.99 -1.95 11.17
C PRO A 161 19.43 -2.42 10.93
N ASP A 162 19.80 -2.62 9.67
CA ASP A 162 21.12 -3.13 9.27
C ASP A 162 22.15 -2.00 9.04
N HIS A 163 21.68 -0.75 8.87
CA HIS A 163 22.50 0.42 8.57
C HIS A 163 21.99 1.67 9.31
N PRO A 164 22.22 1.81 10.63
CA PRO A 164 21.60 2.86 11.44
C PRO A 164 21.94 4.31 11.05
N ALA A 165 23.00 4.51 10.25
CA ALA A 165 23.35 5.82 9.69
C ALA A 165 22.47 6.21 8.48
N GLN A 166 21.69 5.27 7.95
CA GLN A 166 20.71 5.47 6.89
C GLN A 166 19.31 5.48 7.50
N LEU A 167 18.40 6.23 6.88
CA LEU A 167 17.04 6.40 7.34
C LEU A 167 16.06 5.82 6.33
N PHE A 168 14.95 5.30 6.84
CA PHE A 168 13.73 5.12 6.06
C PHE A 168 12.80 6.29 6.30
N ALA A 169 12.23 6.82 5.22
CA ALA A 169 11.09 7.72 5.27
C ALA A 169 9.79 6.89 5.28
N CYS A 170 8.89 7.20 6.20
CA CYS A 170 7.65 6.47 6.44
C CYS A 170 6.46 7.43 6.37
N LEU A 171 5.43 7.05 5.62
CA LEU A 171 4.14 7.76 5.57
C LEU A 171 3.01 6.79 5.85
N ARG A 172 2.09 7.16 6.73
CA ARG A 172 0.92 6.35 7.09
C ARG A 172 -0.35 7.17 7.12
N TYR A 173 -1.46 6.54 6.73
CA TYR A 173 -2.81 7.03 6.94
C TYR A 173 -3.63 5.95 7.64
N ALA A 174 -4.48 6.31 8.59
CA ALA A 174 -5.40 5.37 9.21
C ALA A 174 -6.77 5.96 9.49
N TRP A 175 -7.77 5.09 9.44
CA TRP A 175 -9.17 5.38 9.78
C TRP A 175 -9.72 4.27 10.66
N GLN A 176 -10.69 4.62 11.50
CA GLN A 176 -11.56 3.68 12.18
C GLN A 176 -12.98 4.07 11.80
N LEU A 177 -13.69 3.16 11.12
CA LEU A 177 -15.00 3.45 10.61
C LEU A 177 -16.02 3.48 11.73
N HIS A 178 -16.89 4.49 11.73
CA HIS A 178 -17.93 4.60 12.75
C HIS A 178 -19.06 3.58 12.55
N LYS A 179 -19.35 3.22 11.30
CA LYS A 179 -20.51 2.36 10.95
C LYS A 179 -20.15 0.87 10.88
N LEU A 180 -18.86 0.54 10.82
CA LEU A 180 -18.36 -0.82 10.72
C LEU A 180 -17.24 -1.00 11.75
N PRO A 181 -17.15 -2.14 12.45
CA PRO A 181 -16.08 -2.41 13.41
C PRO A 181 -14.76 -2.75 12.70
N VAL A 182 -14.29 -1.84 11.84
CA VAL A 182 -13.14 -2.01 10.96
C VAL A 182 -12.28 -0.76 11.00
N SER A 183 -10.97 -0.98 11.05
CA SER A 183 -9.96 0.03 10.79
C SER A 183 -9.30 -0.22 9.44
N VAL A 184 -8.92 0.87 8.78
CA VAL A 184 -8.16 0.88 7.54
C VAL A 184 -6.83 1.54 7.82
N VAL A 185 -5.75 0.99 7.25
CA VAL A 185 -4.43 1.61 7.27
C VAL A 185 -3.81 1.54 5.89
N LEU A 186 -3.26 2.66 5.43
CA LEU A 186 -2.36 2.73 4.28
C LEU A 186 -0.97 3.13 4.76
N TRP A 187 0.08 2.52 4.22
CA TRP A 187 1.44 2.91 4.57
C TRP A 187 2.45 2.66 3.46
N THR A 188 3.49 3.48 3.47
CA THR A 188 4.69 3.29 2.66
C THR A 188 5.94 3.54 3.49
N VAL A 189 7.03 2.93 3.06
CA VAL A 189 8.36 2.98 3.67
C VAL A 189 9.39 2.81 2.57
N THR A 190 10.34 3.73 2.52
CA THR A 190 11.41 3.72 1.51
C THR A 190 12.69 4.33 2.05
N GLU A 191 13.83 3.87 1.53
CA GLU A 191 15.13 4.51 1.77
C GLU A 191 15.35 5.73 0.87
N ASP A 192 14.63 5.80 -0.25
CA ASP A 192 14.64 6.94 -1.14
C ASP A 192 13.64 8.00 -0.66
N THR A 193 14.12 8.86 0.24
CA THR A 193 13.29 9.95 0.80
C THR A 193 12.79 10.89 -0.31
N THR A 194 13.61 11.15 -1.32
CA THR A 194 13.22 12.02 -2.45
C THR A 194 12.05 11.41 -3.21
N GLN A 195 12.09 10.11 -3.49
CA GLN A 195 10.98 9.41 -4.14
C GLN A 195 9.67 9.53 -3.34
N LEU A 196 9.71 9.42 -2.00
CA LEU A 196 8.50 9.57 -1.18
C LEU A 196 7.99 11.02 -1.17
N LEU A 197 8.88 12.00 -1.08
CA LEU A 197 8.49 13.41 -1.11
C LEU A 197 7.87 13.78 -2.47
N ASP A 198 8.45 13.30 -3.56
CA ASP A 198 7.90 13.45 -4.91
C ASP A 198 6.58 12.67 -5.08
N ALA A 199 6.29 11.69 -4.23
CA ALA A 199 5.06 10.89 -4.23
C ALA A 199 3.98 11.39 -3.31
N ALA A 200 4.28 12.35 -2.41
CA ALA A 200 3.42 12.64 -1.28
C ALA A 200 1.99 12.99 -1.70
N GLU A 201 1.83 13.79 -2.77
CA GLU A 201 0.53 14.17 -3.33
C GLU A 201 -0.22 12.97 -3.91
N ASP A 202 0.45 12.11 -4.68
CA ASP A 202 -0.16 10.89 -5.24
C ASP A 202 -0.59 9.90 -4.14
N VAL A 203 0.23 9.72 -3.09
CA VAL A 203 -0.14 8.85 -1.95
C VAL A 203 -1.31 9.46 -1.18
N GLU A 204 -1.35 10.78 -1.04
CA GLU A 204 -2.46 11.47 -0.39
C GLU A 204 -3.76 11.35 -1.20
N GLU A 205 -3.69 11.45 -2.52
CA GLU A 205 -4.82 11.22 -3.43
C GLU A 205 -5.33 9.77 -3.32
N LEU A 206 -4.43 8.79 -3.38
CA LEU A 206 -4.75 7.39 -3.09
C LEU A 206 -5.48 7.25 -1.73
N ALA A 207 -4.96 7.89 -0.69
CA ALA A 207 -5.59 7.89 0.65
C ALA A 207 -6.97 8.54 0.71
N ARG A 208 -7.28 9.50 -0.18
CA ARG A 208 -8.62 10.09 -0.29
C ARG A 208 -9.61 9.16 -0.99
N GLU A 209 -9.17 8.49 -2.05
CA GLU A 209 -10.02 7.70 -2.93
C GLU A 209 -10.28 6.28 -2.44
N VAL A 210 -9.44 5.74 -1.56
CA VAL A 210 -9.64 4.40 -1.00
C VAL A 210 -10.98 4.28 -0.27
N ARG A 211 -11.70 3.19 -0.60
CA ARG A 211 -13.01 2.84 -0.07
C ARG A 211 -13.01 1.46 0.55
N ILE A 212 -14.10 1.12 1.23
CA ILE A 212 -14.38 -0.26 1.64
C ILE A 212 -15.52 -0.80 0.79
N ARG A 213 -15.32 -1.99 0.20
CA ARG A 213 -16.39 -2.75 -0.44
C ARG A 213 -17.32 -3.32 0.63
N HIS A 214 -18.61 -3.04 0.55
CA HIS A 214 -19.60 -3.67 1.45
C HIS A 214 -19.90 -5.12 1.01
N PRO A 215 -20.08 -6.06 1.95
CA PRO A 215 -20.54 -7.41 1.64
C PRO A 215 -22.04 -7.34 1.27
N GLY A 216 -22.34 -7.16 -0.01
CA GLY A 216 -23.72 -7.02 -0.47
C GLY A 216 -23.85 -6.50 -1.89
N THR A 217 -22.79 -5.88 -2.43
CA THR A 217 -22.74 -5.45 -3.83
C THR A 217 -22.05 -6.52 -4.67
N SER A 218 -22.64 -7.70 -4.75
CA SER A 218 -22.40 -8.56 -5.91
C SER A 218 -23.06 -7.86 -7.09
N GLN A 219 -22.27 -7.34 -8.03
CA GLN A 219 -22.80 -6.88 -9.31
C GLN A 219 -23.55 -8.03 -9.98
N ARG A 220 -24.77 -7.74 -10.41
CA ARG A 220 -25.53 -8.55 -11.37
C ARG A 220 -24.98 -8.32 -12.77
#